data_AF-F4N728-F1
#
_entry.id   AF-F4N728-F1
#
_cell.length_a   1.000
_cell.length_b   1.000
_cell.length_c   1.000
_cell.angle_alpha   90.00
_cell.angle_beta   90.00
_cell.angle_gamma   90.00
#
_symmetry.space_group_name_H-M   'P 1'
#
loop_
_entity.id
_entity.type
_entity.pdbx_description
1 polymer ?
#
loop_
_entity_poly.entity_id
_entity_poly.type
_entity_poly.pdbx_seq_one_letter_code
_entity_poly.pdbx_strand_id
1 'polypeptide(L)'
;MLNKAEELIAIANCPESYKPKMQEDSGRTQLIRMILLVSSTASVMLKIIPSAVLTARNYADDKAIEVKTYIDELMIAHENSCNHPDASLYAKGFTRLSNAIDSKNETQAATPRAVQKAVNAAVTLMRDHLDTPYPHPQYLLASKNLSIFAIPRRRGKTCN
;
A
#
# COMPACT_ATOMS: atom_id res chain seq x y z
N MET A 1 -38.61 45.31 32.31
CA MET A 1 -39.89 45.39 33.06
C MET A 1 -40.91 44.55 32.31
N LEU A 2 -41.81 43.85 33.01
CA LEU A 2 -42.86 43.05 32.36
C LEU A 2 -43.99 43.98 31.88
N ASN A 3 -44.52 43.78 30.69
CA ASN A 3 -45.74 44.49 30.24
C ASN A 3 -47.00 43.85 30.88
N LYS A 4 -48.19 44.43 30.60
CA LYS A 4 -49.48 43.90 31.09
C LYS A 4 -49.81 42.47 30.61
N ALA A 5 -49.06 41.95 29.65
CA ALA A 5 -49.20 40.59 29.12
C ALA A 5 -48.12 39.63 29.65
N GLU A 6 -47.40 40.00 30.73
CA GLU A 6 -46.33 39.20 31.34
C GLU A 6 -45.11 38.95 30.41
N GLU A 7 -44.90 39.80 29.41
CA GLU A 7 -43.75 39.70 28.50
C GLU A 7 -42.59 40.57 29.00
N LEU A 8 -41.39 39.99 29.06
CA LEU A 8 -40.18 40.70 29.48
C LEU A 8 -39.68 41.60 28.35
N ILE A 9 -39.93 42.90 28.48
CA ILE A 9 -39.39 43.89 27.54
C ILE A 9 -38.11 44.48 28.13
N ALA A 10 -37.00 44.25 27.43
CA ALA A 10 -35.73 44.91 27.66
C ALA A 10 -35.62 46.12 26.73
N ILE A 11 -35.74 47.33 27.30
CA ILE A 11 -35.58 48.58 26.57
C ILE A 11 -34.17 49.09 26.87
N ALA A 12 -33.30 49.12 25.86
CA ALA A 12 -32.00 49.75 25.94
C ALA A 12 -32.02 51.03 25.11
N ASN A 13 -31.60 52.15 25.71
CA ASN A 13 -31.34 53.38 24.97
C ASN A 13 -29.93 53.30 24.39
N CYS A 14 -29.80 52.76 23.17
CA CYS A 14 -28.56 52.88 22.42
C CYS A 14 -28.36 54.38 22.10
N PRO A 15 -27.17 54.96 22.30
CA PRO A 15 -26.90 56.36 21.92
C PRO A 15 -27.22 56.56 20.43
N GLU A 16 -27.52 57.81 20.01
CA GLU A 16 -27.59 58.20 18.58
C GLU A 16 -26.21 58.02 17.95
N SER A 17 -25.81 56.78 17.70
CA SER A 17 -24.57 56.44 17.06
C SER A 17 -24.87 55.42 16.00
N TYR A 18 -25.01 55.98 14.80
CA TYR A 18 -24.77 55.33 13.53
C TYR A 18 -25.81 54.30 13.10
N LYS A 19 -26.65 54.67 12.13
CA LYS A 19 -27.43 53.73 11.32
C LYS A 19 -26.51 53.21 10.20
N PRO A 20 -25.95 52.00 10.32
CA PRO A 20 -24.97 51.51 9.35
C PRO A 20 -25.64 51.37 7.99
N LYS A 21 -24.98 51.85 6.94
CA LYS A 21 -25.52 51.78 5.58
C LYS A 21 -25.27 50.39 5.00
N MET A 22 -26.12 49.97 4.07
CA MET A 22 -26.04 48.65 3.43
C MET A 22 -24.69 48.38 2.73
N GLN A 23 -23.93 49.43 2.37
CA GLN A 23 -22.55 49.30 1.84
C GLN A 23 -21.49 48.92 2.87
N GLU A 24 -21.77 48.97 4.17
CA GLU A 24 -20.76 48.76 5.23
C GLU A 24 -20.74 47.34 5.76
N ASP A 25 -21.47 46.43 5.12
CA ASP A 25 -21.56 45.01 5.48
C ASP A 25 -21.91 44.77 6.97
N SER A 26 -22.53 45.77 7.61
CA SER A 26 -22.96 45.76 9.01
C SER A 26 -24.24 44.93 9.23
N GLY A 27 -24.46 43.91 8.39
CA GLY A 27 -25.48 42.88 8.58
C GLY A 27 -24.98 41.70 9.42
N ARG A 28 -23.69 41.64 9.75
CA ARG A 28 -23.09 40.48 10.42
C ARG A 28 -23.16 40.59 11.94
N THR A 29 -24.33 40.19 12.44
CA THR A 29 -24.55 39.65 13.80
C THR A 29 -24.22 40.59 14.95
N GLN A 30 -25.20 41.40 15.36
CA GLN A 30 -25.18 42.03 16.67
C GLN A 30 -25.45 40.97 17.75
N LEU A 31 -24.50 40.75 18.65
CA LEU A 31 -24.64 39.84 19.78
C LEU A 31 -25.05 40.62 21.03
N ILE A 32 -26.30 40.45 21.45
CA ILE A 32 -26.78 40.96 22.75
C ILE A 32 -26.66 39.83 23.77
N ARG A 33 -25.73 39.96 24.73
CA ARG A 33 -25.56 38.99 25.82
C ARG A 33 -26.32 39.46 27.06
N MET A 34 -27.46 38.82 27.36
CA MET A 34 -28.21 39.04 28.60
C MET A 34 -27.92 37.92 29.60
N ILE A 35 -27.49 38.27 30.81
CA ILE A 35 -27.29 37.34 31.92
C ILE A 35 -28.45 37.57 32.90
N LEU A 36 -29.38 36.61 32.98
CA LEU A 36 -30.53 36.68 33.89
C LEU A 36 -30.26 35.86 35.15
N LEU A 37 -30.28 36.52 36.31
CA LEU A 37 -30.38 35.86 37.61
C LEU A 37 -31.85 35.51 37.84
N VAL A 38 -32.14 34.22 37.94
CA VAL A 38 -33.47 33.70 38.22
C VAL A 38 -33.50 33.06 39.60
N SER A 39 -34.54 33.35 40.36
CA SER A 39 -34.74 32.83 41.72
C SER A 39 -35.11 31.34 41.76
N SER A 40 -35.59 30.79 40.64
CA SER A 40 -35.89 29.36 40.49
C SER A 40 -35.71 28.92 39.04
N THR A 41 -34.90 27.88 38.81
CA THR A 41 -34.70 27.28 37.48
C THR A 41 -35.91 26.47 37.02
N ALA A 42 -36.82 26.10 37.92
CA ALA A 42 -38.06 25.40 37.58
C ALA A 42 -39.06 26.29 36.82
N SER A 43 -38.95 27.61 36.95
CA SER A 43 -39.83 28.59 36.29
C SER A 43 -39.38 28.97 34.87
N VAL A 44 -38.23 28.48 34.41
CA VAL A 44 -37.68 28.78 33.09
C VAL A 44 -37.64 27.50 32.25
N MET A 45 -38.55 27.39 31.27
CA MET A 45 -38.47 26.35 30.25
C MET A 45 -37.81 26.90 28.98
N LEU A 46 -36.57 26.48 28.72
CA LEU A 46 -35.90 26.74 27.45
C LEU A 46 -36.52 25.86 26.35
N LYS A 47 -37.44 26.42 25.56
CA LYS A 47 -38.10 25.70 24.47
C LYS A 47 -37.19 25.65 23.25
N ILE A 48 -36.35 24.62 23.18
CA ILE A 48 -35.60 24.28 21.96
C ILE A 48 -36.59 23.68 20.97
N ILE A 49 -36.74 24.29 19.78
CA ILE A 49 -37.60 23.75 18.74
C ILE A 49 -36.92 22.48 18.16
N PRO A 50 -37.53 21.29 18.28
CA PRO A 50 -36.88 20.04 17.87
C PRO A 50 -36.60 19.93 16.37
N SER A 51 -37.37 20.63 15.52
CA SER A 51 -37.24 20.51 14.06
C SER A 51 -35.88 20.96 13.54
N ALA A 52 -35.37 22.10 14.01
CA ALA A 52 -34.06 22.61 13.59
C ALA A 52 -32.91 21.66 14.00
N VAL A 53 -33.03 21.03 15.16
CA VAL A 53 -32.04 20.05 15.66
C VAL A 53 -32.14 18.73 14.90
N LEU A 54 -33.36 18.29 14.58
CA LEU A 54 -33.59 17.06 13.83
C LEU A 54 -33.09 17.17 12.39
N THR A 55 -33.33 18.30 11.71
CA THR A 55 -32.79 18.55 10.36
C THR A 55 -31.26 18.50 10.34
N ALA A 56 -30.60 19.10 11.33
CA ALA A 56 -29.15 19.10 11.43
C ALA A 56 -28.58 17.69 11.68
N ARG A 57 -29.28 16.86 12.48
CA ARG A 57 -28.88 15.46 12.73
C ARG A 57 -29.09 14.58 11.52
N ASN A 58 -30.26 14.64 10.89
CA ASN A 58 -30.55 13.89 9.67
C ASN A 58 -29.54 14.20 8.57
N TYR A 59 -29.17 15.48 8.39
CA TYR A 59 -28.13 15.86 7.44
C TYR A 59 -26.76 15.23 7.74
N ALA A 60 -26.36 15.18 9.02
CA ALA A 60 -25.11 14.56 9.42
C ALA A 60 -25.15 13.02 9.23
N ASP A 61 -26.27 12.40 9.56
CA ASP A 61 -26.49 10.95 9.41
C ASP A 61 -26.53 10.54 7.93
N ASP A 62 -27.25 11.28 7.08
CA ASP A 62 -27.31 11.06 5.64
C ASP A 62 -25.92 11.16 5.00
N LYS A 63 -25.12 12.17 5.41
CA LYS A 63 -23.73 12.32 4.96
C LYS A 63 -22.83 11.19 5.43
N ALA A 64 -23.03 10.70 6.66
CA ALA A 64 -22.29 9.56 7.16
C ALA A 64 -22.63 8.27 6.39
N ILE A 65 -23.91 8.08 6.01
CA ILE A 65 -24.35 6.96 5.20
C ILE A 65 -23.74 7.03 3.80
N GLU A 66 -23.78 8.19 3.14
CA GLU A 66 -23.20 8.40 1.80
C GLU A 66 -21.69 8.07 1.77
N VAL A 67 -20.94 8.50 2.77
CA VAL A 67 -19.50 8.21 2.87
C VAL A 67 -19.26 6.72 3.11
N LYS A 68 -20.08 6.07 3.94
CA LYS A 68 -19.95 4.63 4.18
C LYS A 68 -20.23 3.82 2.91
N THR A 69 -21.33 4.11 2.20
CA THR A 69 -21.65 3.40 0.95
C THR A 69 -20.56 3.59 -0.09
N TYR A 70 -20.02 4.80 -0.21
CA TYR A 70 -18.91 5.08 -1.12
C TYR A 70 -17.65 4.27 -0.78
N ILE A 71 -17.27 4.21 0.50
CA ILE A 71 -16.12 3.41 0.95
C ILE A 71 -16.36 1.93 0.70
N ASP A 72 -17.55 1.40 1.02
CA ASP A 72 -17.89 0.00 0.83
C ASP A 72 -17.83 -0.38 -0.66
N GLU A 73 -18.39 0.45 -1.54
CA GLU A 73 -18.30 0.28 -3.00
C GLU A 73 -16.85 0.29 -3.50
N LEU A 74 -16.02 1.21 -3.01
CA LEU A 74 -14.59 1.25 -3.35
C LEU A 74 -13.84 0.00 -2.88
N MET A 75 -14.13 -0.49 -1.67
CA MET A 75 -13.49 -1.68 -1.12
C MET A 75 -13.88 -2.94 -1.90
N ILE A 76 -15.16 -3.06 -2.28
CA ILE A 76 -15.65 -4.13 -3.14
C ILE A 76 -14.99 -4.05 -4.53
N ALA A 77 -14.88 -2.85 -5.10
CA ALA A 77 -14.20 -2.66 -6.38
C ALA A 77 -12.72 -3.02 -6.31
N HIS A 78 -12.03 -2.66 -5.22
CA HIS A 78 -10.64 -3.01 -4.97
C HIS A 78 -10.45 -4.53 -4.83
N GLU A 79 -11.30 -5.20 -4.05
CA GLU A 79 -11.28 -6.65 -3.87
C GLU A 79 -11.45 -7.38 -5.20
N ASN A 80 -12.44 -6.97 -6.01
CA ASN A 80 -12.67 -7.57 -7.33
C ASN A 80 -11.54 -7.30 -8.32
N SER A 81 -10.89 -6.13 -8.27
CA SER A 81 -9.75 -5.80 -9.13
C SER A 81 -8.49 -6.58 -8.78
N CYS A 82 -8.32 -6.98 -7.52
CA CYS A 82 -7.13 -7.71 -7.04
C CYS A 82 -7.33 -9.23 -7.02
N ASN A 83 -8.50 -9.74 -7.42
CA ASN A 83 -8.76 -11.17 -7.47
C ASN A 83 -8.32 -11.76 -8.82
N HIS A 84 -7.01 -11.98 -8.93
CA HIS A 84 -6.38 -12.58 -10.10
C HIS A 84 -5.82 -13.97 -9.75
N PRO A 85 -6.10 -15.01 -10.55
CA PRO A 85 -5.59 -16.35 -10.28
C PRO A 85 -4.07 -16.44 -10.46
N ASP A 86 -3.48 -17.47 -9.86
CA ASP A 86 -2.07 -17.83 -10.11
C ASP A 86 -1.86 -18.22 -11.58
N ALA A 87 -0.69 -17.91 -12.12
CA ALA A 87 -0.36 -18.25 -13.49
C ALA A 87 -0.16 -19.75 -13.65
N SER A 88 -0.49 -20.26 -14.83
CA SER A 88 -0.17 -21.61 -15.26
C SER A 88 0.54 -21.57 -16.62
N LEU A 89 0.98 -22.74 -17.10
CA LEU A 89 1.61 -22.89 -18.42
C LEU A 89 0.72 -22.42 -19.57
N TYR A 90 -0.61 -22.46 -19.39
CA TYR A 90 -1.58 -22.18 -20.44
C TYR A 90 -2.48 -20.97 -20.14
N ALA A 91 -2.49 -20.48 -18.91
CA ALA A 91 -3.30 -19.35 -18.48
C ALA A 91 -2.43 -18.29 -17.79
N LYS A 92 -2.62 -17.03 -18.20
CA LYS A 92 -1.93 -15.89 -17.58
C LYS A 92 -2.45 -15.70 -16.15
N GLY A 93 -1.55 -15.32 -15.25
CA GLY A 93 -1.84 -15.03 -13.85
C GLY A 93 -0.60 -14.51 -13.13
N PHE A 94 -0.61 -14.48 -11.81
CA PHE A 94 0.54 -14.05 -11.00
C PHE A 94 1.43 -15.23 -10.60
N THR A 95 2.74 -15.01 -10.51
CA THR A 95 3.71 -16.04 -10.07
C THR A 95 4.62 -15.47 -9.00
N ARG A 96 5.10 -16.34 -8.12
CA ARG A 96 6.13 -16.00 -7.13
C ARG A 96 7.51 -16.16 -7.76
N LEU A 97 8.45 -15.30 -7.39
CA LEU A 97 9.82 -15.36 -7.91
C LEU A 97 10.73 -16.19 -7.00
N SER A 98 11.65 -16.95 -7.60
CA SER A 98 12.65 -17.75 -6.89
C SER A 98 14.08 -17.47 -7.37
N ASN A 99 15.00 -17.47 -6.41
CA ASN A 99 16.44 -17.30 -6.64
C ASN A 99 17.22 -18.64 -6.62
N ALA A 100 16.53 -19.77 -6.42
CA ALA A 100 17.14 -21.10 -6.39
C ALA A 100 17.50 -21.57 -7.81
N ILE A 101 18.51 -22.43 -7.94
CA ILE A 101 19.01 -22.96 -9.23
C ILE A 101 18.78 -24.48 -9.39
N ASP A 102 18.33 -25.12 -8.33
CA ASP A 102 18.13 -26.56 -8.16
C ASP A 102 16.69 -26.92 -7.77
N SER A 103 15.80 -25.92 -7.72
CA SER A 103 14.40 -26.12 -7.36
C SER A 103 13.60 -26.76 -8.50
N LYS A 104 12.74 -27.72 -8.15
CA LYS A 104 11.81 -28.41 -9.07
C LYS A 104 10.39 -27.82 -9.03
N ASN A 105 10.20 -26.67 -8.41
CA ASN A 105 8.87 -26.08 -8.24
C ASN A 105 8.43 -25.33 -9.51
N GLU A 106 7.34 -25.78 -10.12
CA GLU A 106 6.78 -25.21 -11.36
C GLU A 106 5.85 -24.02 -11.12
N THR A 107 5.52 -23.71 -9.86
CA THR A 107 4.64 -22.57 -9.49
C THR A 107 5.39 -21.24 -9.38
N GLN A 108 6.71 -21.26 -9.53
CA GLN A 108 7.57 -20.10 -9.31
C GLN A 108 8.39 -19.77 -10.56
N ALA A 109 8.51 -18.48 -10.88
CA ALA A 109 9.36 -18.02 -11.98
C ALA A 109 10.79 -17.75 -11.50
N ALA A 110 11.77 -18.04 -12.36
CA ALA A 110 13.18 -17.76 -12.07
C ALA A 110 13.48 -16.25 -12.18
N THR A 111 14.30 -15.74 -11.27
CA THR A 111 14.82 -14.35 -11.37
C THR A 111 16.05 -14.27 -12.28
N PRO A 112 16.40 -13.09 -12.83
CA PRO A 112 17.66 -12.89 -13.56
C PRO A 112 18.90 -13.31 -12.75
N ARG A 113 18.86 -13.16 -11.42
CA ARG A 113 19.93 -13.58 -10.52
C ARG A 113 20.06 -15.11 -10.46
N ALA A 114 18.96 -15.86 -10.44
CA ALA A 114 19.00 -17.32 -10.51
C ALA A 114 19.62 -17.78 -11.83
N VAL A 115 19.18 -17.18 -12.94
CA VAL A 115 19.70 -17.48 -14.28
C VAL A 115 21.21 -17.20 -14.36
N GLN A 116 21.66 -16.03 -13.90
CA GLN A 116 23.08 -15.68 -13.89
C GLN A 116 23.90 -16.67 -13.04
N LYS A 117 23.42 -17.05 -11.86
CA LYS A 117 24.10 -18.04 -11.00
C LYS A 117 24.20 -19.41 -11.67
N ALA A 118 23.11 -19.89 -12.26
CA ALA A 118 23.08 -21.18 -12.94
C ALA A 118 24.05 -21.20 -14.14
N VAL A 119 24.07 -20.14 -14.95
CA VAL A 119 24.99 -19.99 -16.08
C VAL A 119 26.44 -19.94 -15.60
N ASN A 120 26.75 -19.15 -14.57
CA ASN A 120 28.10 -19.07 -14.02
C ASN A 120 28.57 -20.41 -13.45
N ALA A 121 27.69 -21.13 -12.76
CA ALA A 121 27.99 -22.47 -12.25
C ALA A 121 28.29 -23.44 -13.41
N ALA A 122 27.49 -23.43 -14.48
CA ALA A 122 27.72 -24.26 -15.65
C ALA A 122 29.05 -23.93 -16.36
N VAL A 123 29.35 -22.64 -16.57
CA VAL A 123 30.61 -22.20 -17.19
C VAL A 123 31.83 -22.60 -16.34
N THR A 124 31.72 -22.51 -15.01
CA THR A 124 32.78 -22.92 -14.09
C THR A 124 33.02 -24.44 -14.18
N LEU A 125 31.95 -25.25 -14.16
CA LEU A 125 32.07 -26.70 -14.30
C LEU A 125 32.72 -27.12 -15.63
N MET A 126 32.40 -26.43 -16.73
CA MET A 126 33.03 -26.68 -18.03
C MET A 126 34.52 -26.32 -18.01
N ARG A 127 34.87 -25.18 -17.41
CA ARG A 127 36.26 -24.76 -17.24
C ARG A 127 37.05 -25.78 -16.41
N ASP A 128 36.51 -26.17 -15.26
CA ASP A 128 37.15 -27.14 -14.36
C ASP A 128 37.37 -28.48 -15.06
N HIS A 129 36.39 -28.95 -15.84
CA HIS A 129 36.55 -30.15 -16.65
C HIS A 129 37.73 -30.03 -17.63
N LEU A 130 37.88 -28.90 -18.33
CA LEU A 130 39.01 -28.67 -19.26
C LEU A 130 40.37 -28.56 -18.56
N ASP A 131 40.40 -28.00 -17.34
CA ASP A 131 41.62 -27.83 -16.55
C ASP A 131 42.08 -29.13 -15.87
N THR A 132 41.23 -30.17 -15.82
CA THR A 132 41.65 -31.48 -15.29
C THR A 132 42.72 -32.13 -16.20
N PRO A 133 43.78 -32.77 -15.64
CA PRO A 133 44.84 -33.37 -16.44
C PRO A 133 44.39 -34.46 -17.44
N TYR A 134 43.19 -35.05 -17.25
CA TYR A 134 42.63 -36.09 -18.12
C TYR A 134 41.08 -36.05 -18.08
N PRO A 135 40.42 -35.15 -18.84
CA PRO A 135 38.98 -34.92 -18.73
C PRO A 135 38.11 -36.08 -19.20
N HIS A 136 38.60 -36.90 -20.15
CA HIS A 136 37.82 -37.98 -20.73
C HIS A 136 38.47 -39.34 -20.48
N PRO A 137 37.79 -40.27 -19.78
CA PRO A 137 38.35 -41.57 -19.38
C PRO A 137 38.79 -42.46 -20.57
N GLN A 138 38.27 -42.21 -21.77
CA GLN A 138 38.68 -42.88 -23.02
C GLN A 138 40.17 -42.70 -23.38
N TYR A 139 40.80 -41.58 -23.02
CA TYR A 139 42.23 -41.34 -23.31
C TYR A 139 43.17 -42.05 -22.33
N LEU A 140 42.68 -42.46 -21.16
CA LEU A 140 43.46 -43.16 -20.14
C LEU A 140 43.72 -44.63 -20.53
N LEU A 141 42.74 -45.26 -21.20
CA LEU A 141 42.91 -46.58 -21.82
C LEU A 141 43.85 -46.52 -23.03
N ALA A 142 43.70 -45.49 -23.88
CA ALA A 142 44.56 -45.31 -25.05
C ALA A 142 46.03 -45.13 -24.65
N SER A 143 46.34 -44.34 -23.63
CA SER A 143 47.71 -44.14 -23.13
C SER A 143 48.31 -45.39 -22.47
N LYS A 144 47.52 -46.14 -21.69
CA LYS A 144 47.94 -47.45 -21.13
C LYS A 144 48.20 -48.48 -22.22
N ASN A 145 47.42 -48.48 -23.29
CA ASN A 145 47.60 -49.39 -24.41
C ASN A 145 48.77 -48.95 -25.31
N LEU A 146 49.04 -47.65 -25.45
CA LEU A 146 50.20 -47.11 -26.17
C LEU A 146 51.51 -47.35 -25.40
N SER A 147 51.50 -47.26 -24.07
CA SER A 147 52.70 -47.46 -23.24
C SER A 147 53.15 -48.92 -23.20
N ILE A 148 52.23 -49.87 -23.41
CA ILE A 148 52.56 -51.29 -23.63
C ILE A 148 53.23 -51.51 -25.01
N PHE A 149 53.03 -50.62 -25.98
CA PHE A 149 53.56 -50.72 -27.35
C PHE A 149 54.82 -49.86 -27.60
N ALA A 150 55.33 -49.15 -26.59
CA ALA A 150 56.51 -48.28 -26.73
C ALA A 150 57.81 -49.10 -26.74
N ILE A 151 58.39 -49.26 -27.95
CA ILE A 151 59.72 -49.84 -28.21
C ILE A 151 60.79 -49.12 -27.36
N PRO A 152 61.70 -49.82 -26.68
CA PRO A 152 62.70 -49.19 -25.81
C PRO A 152 63.65 -48.30 -26.63
N ARG A 153 63.67 -46.99 -26.34
CA ARG A 153 64.67 -46.07 -26.91
C ARG A 153 66.07 -46.46 -26.42
N ARG A 154 66.94 -46.88 -27.34
CA ARG A 154 68.39 -47.08 -27.09
C ARG A 154 68.99 -45.78 -26.52
N ARG A 155 69.55 -45.84 -25.31
CA ARG A 155 70.37 -44.76 -24.74
C ARG A 155 71.62 -44.60 -25.62
N GLY A 156 71.81 -43.41 -26.18
CA GLY A 156 73.04 -43.04 -26.90
C GLY A 156 74.23 -43.00 -25.95
N LYS A 157 75.34 -43.64 -26.35
CA LYS A 157 76.64 -43.55 -25.69
C LYS A 157 77.20 -42.13 -25.87
N THR A 158 77.59 -41.49 -24.77
CA THR A 158 78.48 -40.32 -24.78
C THR A 158 79.92 -40.83 -24.94
N CYS A 159 80.62 -40.38 -25.99
CA CYS A 159 82.07 -40.59 -26.12
C CYS A 159 82.82 -39.43 -25.43
N ASN A 160 83.94 -39.78 -24.78
CA ASN A 160 84.89 -38.88 -24.12
C ASN A 160 85.54 -37.89 -25.09
#